data_AF-A0AAW9K3W5-F1
#
_entry.id   AF-A0AAW9K3W5-F1
#
_cell.length_a   1.000
_cell.length_b   1.000
_cell.length_c   1.000
_cell.angle_alpha   90.00
_cell.angle_beta   90.00
_cell.angle_gamma   90.00
#
_symmetry.space_group_name_H-M   'P 1'
#
loop_
_entity.id
_entity.type
_entity.pdbx_description
1 polymer ?
#
loop_
_entity_poly.entity_id
_entity_poly.type
_entity_poly.pdbx_seq_one_letter_code
_entity_poly.pdbx_strand_id
1 'polypeptide(L)' 'MTKEALYDKAIKARSMYRSGLLTRKEAIKEIEPYTTMYNEKSKEIAKKFNQNPKLMSIPAFLR' A
#
# COMPACT_ATOMS: atom_id res chain seq x y z
N MET A 1 14.50 -2.27 -2.65
CA MET A 1 13.63 -1.34 -3.40
C MET A 1 13.49 -0.07 -2.59
N THR A 2 13.55 1.10 -3.22
CA THR A 2 13.29 2.37 -2.55
C THR A 2 11.80 2.54 -2.24
N LYS A 3 11.46 3.49 -1.36
CA LYS A 3 10.06 3.83 -1.06
C LYS A 3 9.31 4.27 -2.33
N GLU A 4 9.94 5.09 -3.18
CA GLU A 4 9.31 5.51 -4.43
C GLU A 4 9.02 4.31 -5.35
N ALA A 5 9.98 3.39 -5.48
CA ALA A 5 9.79 2.21 -6.32
C ALA A 5 8.62 1.32 -5.86
N LEU A 6 8.43 1.16 -4.54
CA LEU A 6 7.29 0.44 -3.98
C LEU A 6 5.96 1.15 -4.26
N TYR A 7 5.96 2.48 -4.16
CA TYR A 7 4.78 3.29 -4.45
C TYR A 7 4.40 3.20 -5.94
N ASP A 8 5.38 3.37 -6.83
CA ASP A 8 5.15 3.29 -8.28
C ASP A 8 4.61 1.92 -8.70
N LYS A 9 5.14 0.85 -8.09
CA LYS A 9 4.64 -0.52 -8.30
C LYS A 9 3.19 -0.65 -7.86
N ALA A 10 2.84 -0.16 -6.68
CA ALA A 10 1.48 -0.20 -6.15
C ALA A 10 0.50 0.61 -7.01
N ILE A 11 0.90 1.80 -7.47
CA ILE A 11 0.07 2.64 -8.36
C ILE A 11 -0.13 1.95 -9.71
N LYS A 12 0.93 1.38 -10.29
CA LYS A 12 0.84 0.65 -11.56
C LYS A 12 -0.11 -0.56 -11.44
N ALA A 13 0.01 -1.33 -10.36
CA ALA A 13 -0.87 -2.47 -10.09
C ALA A 13 -2.34 -2.05 -9.90
N ARG A 14 -2.60 -0.94 -9.19
CA ARG A 14 -3.94 -0.36 -9.07
C ARG A 14 -4.52 0.04 -10.42
N SER A 15 -3.73 0.72 -11.26
CA SER A 15 -4.16 1.12 -12.60
C SER A 15 -4.49 -0.09 -13.47
N MET A 16 -3.63 -1.12 -13.46
CA MET A 16 -3.84 -2.37 -14.19
C MET A 16 -5.06 -3.15 -13.70
N TYR A 17 -5.31 -3.18 -12.39
CA TYR A 17 -6.54 -3.76 -11.83
C TYR A 17 -7.79 -3.05 -12.34
N ARG A 18 -7.79 -1.71 -12.32
CA ARG A 18 -8.91 -0.89 -12.80
C ARG A 18 -9.16 -1.04 -14.29
N SER A 19 -8.12 -1.29 -15.09
CA SER A 19 -8.24 -1.58 -16.52
C SER A 19 -8.58 -3.04 -16.82
N GLY A 20 -8.77 -3.89 -15.80
CA GLY A 20 -9.07 -5.31 -15.98
C GLY A 20 -7.90 -6.18 -16.44
N LEU A 21 -6.66 -5.65 -16.41
CA LEU A 21 -5.45 -6.36 -16.83
C LEU A 21 -4.84 -7.22 -15.72
N LEU A 22 -5.19 -6.96 -14.46
CA LEU A 22 -4.80 -7.76 -13.31
C LEU A 22 -6.04 -8.26 -12.59
N THR A 23 -5.98 -9.49 -12.10
CA THR A 23 -6.95 -9.97 -11.12
C THR A 23 -6.74 -9.29 -9.77
N ARG A 24 -7.78 -9.29 -8.93
CA ARG A 24 -7.71 -8.76 -7.57
C ARG A 24 -6.56 -9.37 -6.76
N LYS A 25 -6.31 -10.68 -6.90
CA LYS A 25 -5.24 -11.38 -6.17
C LYS A 25 -3.85 -10.90 -6.58
N GLU A 26 -3.63 -10.72 -7.88
CA GLU A 26 -2.34 -10.25 -8.39
C GLU A 26 -2.10 -8.79 -8.01
N ALA A 27 -3.12 -7.94 -8.12
CA ALA A 27 -3.03 -6.56 -7.68
C ALA A 27 -2.69 -6.44 -6.18
N ILE A 28 -3.32 -7.26 -5.32
CA ILE A 28 -3.01 -7.31 -3.89
C ILE A 28 -1.53 -7.67 -3.65
N LYS A 29 -1.02 -8.70 -4.33
CA LYS A 29 0.38 -9.14 -4.19
C LYS A 29 1.39 -8.03 -4.52
N GLU A 30 1.04 -7.17 -5.48
CA GLU A 30 1.88 -6.04 -5.90
C GLU A 30 1.77 -4.82 -4.98
N ILE A 31 0.60 -4.58 -4.38
CA ILE A 31 0.31 -3.43 -3.51
C ILE A 31 0.72 -3.66 -2.04
N GLU A 32 0.67 -4.92 -1.60
CA GLU A 32 0.92 -5.32 -0.21
C GLU A 32 2.29 -4.84 0.32
N PRO A 33 3.42 -4.97 -0.41
CA PRO A 33 4.72 -4.51 0.09
C PRO A 33 4.77 -3.02 0.45
N TYR A 34 4.10 -2.17 -0.34
CA TYR A 34 4.01 -0.74 -0.07
C TYR A 34 3.14 -0.47 1.16
N THR A 35 1.99 -1.14 1.24
CA THR A 35 1.01 -0.96 2.32
C THR A 35 1.58 -1.39 3.67
N THR A 36 2.30 -2.51 3.71
CA THR A 36 2.99 -3.01 4.91
C THR A 36 4.05 -2.02 5.38
N MET A 37 4.96 -1.60 4.50
CA MET A 37 5.99 -0.61 4.83
C MET A 37 5.40 0.71 5.33
N TYR A 38 4.33 1.21 4.69
CA TYR A 38 3.64 2.42 5.13
C TYR A 38 3.04 2.25 6.54
N ASN A 39 2.36 1.13 6.79
CA ASN A 39 1.71 0.85 8.06
C ASN A 39 2.70 0.66 9.20
N GLU A 40 3.83 -0.01 8.96
CA GLU A 40 4.92 -0.14 9.93
C GLU A 40 5.46 1.23 10.33
N LYS A 41 5.82 2.07 9.35
CA LYS A 41 6.30 3.43 9.62
C LYS A 41 5.26 4.30 10.33
N SER A 42 3.98 4.15 9.98
CA SER A 42 2.88 4.85 10.65
C SER A 42 2.78 4.45 12.13
N LYS A 43 2.92 3.16 12.45
CA LYS A 43 2.93 2.66 13.83
C LYS A 43 4.12 3.19 14.62
N GLU A 44 5.31 3.22 14.03
CA GLU A 44 6.51 3.76 14.67
C GLU A 44 6.35 5.22 15.08
N ILE A 45 5.86 6.05 14.14
CA ILE A 45 5.61 7.48 14.38
C ILE A 45 4.52 7.66 15.44
N ALA A 46 3.41 6.95 15.31
CA ALA A 46 2.29 7.03 16.23
C ALA A 46 2.72 6.70 17.68
N LYS A 47 3.55 5.66 17.85
CA LYS A 47 4.14 5.31 19.14
C LYS A 47 5.02 6.42 19.71
N LYS A 48 5.83 7.09 18.86
CA LYS A 48 6.70 8.20 19.29
C LYS A 48 5.92 9.40 19.82
N PHE A 49 4.74 9.67 19.28
CA PHE A 49 3.93 10.84 19.61
C PHE A 49 2.70 10.52 20.48
N ASN A 50 2.58 9.28 21.00
CA ASN A 50 1.40 8.80 21.74
C ASN A 50 0.08 9.06 20.99
N GLN A 51 0.09 8.83 19.68
CA GLN A 51 -1.05 8.99 18.79
C GLN A 51 -1.54 7.64 18.28
N ASN A 52 -2.76 7.62 17.73
CA ASN A 52 -3.26 6.45 17.01
C ASN A 52 -2.67 6.40 15.59
N PRO A 53 -2.15 5.25 15.13
CA PRO A 53 -1.57 5.14 13.80
C PRO A 53 -2.63 5.22 12.70
N LYS A 54 -2.31 5.96 11.64
CA LYS A 54 -3.12 5.96 10.42
C LYS A 54 -2.71 4.80 9.53
N LEU A 55 -3.55 3.78 9.46
CA LEU A 55 -3.29 2.59 8.65
C LEU A 55 -3.95 2.71 7.28
N MET A 56 -3.24 2.26 6.26
CA MET A 56 -3.72 2.09 4.90
C MET A 56 -4.24 0.67 4.73
N SER A 57 -5.41 0.53 4.09
CA SER A 57 -5.99 -0.77 3.76
C SER A 57 -5.96 -0.99 2.25
N ILE A 58 -5.59 -2.21 1.83
CA ILE A 58 -5.53 -2.56 0.41
C ILE A 58 -6.89 -2.39 -0.30
N PRO A 59 -8.04 -2.76 0.28
CA PRO A 59 -9.34 -2.49 -0.34
C PRO A 59 -9.61 -0.99 -0.55
N ALA A 60 -9.23 -0.13 0.40
CA ALA A 60 -9.38 1.32 0.24
C ALA A 60 -8.40 1.88 -0.81
N PHE A 61 -7.20 1.31 -0.92
CA PHE A 61 -6.22 1.69 -1.94
C PHE A 61 -6.68 1.30 -3.36
N LEU A 62 -7.37 0.16 -3.50
CA LEU A 62 -7.92 -0.30 -4.78
C LEU A 62 -9.16 0.48 -5.23
N ARG A 63 -9.92 1.06 -4.28
CA ARG A 63 -11.05 1.97 -4.56
C ARG A 63 -10.59 3.27 -5.22
#